data_AF-A0A2T2Y3S3-F1
#
_entry.id   AF-A0A2T2Y3S3-F1
#
_cell.length_a   1.000
_cell.length_b   1.000
_cell.length_c   1.000
_cell.angle_alpha   90.00
_cell.angle_beta   90.00
_cell.angle_gamma   90.00
#
_symmetry.space_group_name_H-M   'P 1'
#
loop_
_entity.id
_entity.type
_entity.pdbx_description
1 polymer ?
#
loop_
_entity_poly.entity_id
_entity_poly.type
_entity_poly.pdbx_seq_one_letter_code
_entity_poly.pdbx_strand_id
1 'polypeptide(L)'
;MSVSHYYLTKPDGYVRFEQSGKSMEGEFYRYESFGQDSDPTWGYIRPFNRVIRQQLIDNLQAQHGIDLQTFTSQGDLITCDAFVTHKDLQARHQVVLDAFEFIDQSELTTEQELIAHCRVDLLRRQYIVGRQLNEPKETLDNLNAEFLKWVTPFYTPLRYERKWLTRHREGLFRLAIVVTAAVLAYFHFS
;
A
#
# COMPACT_ATOMS: atom_id res chain seq x y z
N MET A 1 -16.20 18.75 -4.16
CA MET A 1 -15.05 17.94 -4.62
C MET A 1 -15.59 16.79 -5.44
N SER A 2 -15.06 16.51 -6.62
CA SER A 2 -15.49 15.34 -7.42
C SER A 2 -15.07 14.05 -6.74
N VAL A 3 -15.94 13.06 -6.81
CA VAL A 3 -15.88 11.74 -6.17
C VAL A 3 -14.69 10.89 -6.66
N SER A 4 -14.02 11.27 -7.75
CA SER A 4 -13.00 10.46 -8.42
C SER A 4 -11.62 10.34 -7.73
N HIS A 5 -11.30 11.14 -6.71
CA HIS A 5 -9.98 11.13 -6.05
C HIS A 5 -9.94 10.52 -4.63
N TYR A 6 -11.06 10.01 -4.11
CA TYR A 6 -11.09 9.50 -2.73
C TYR A 6 -10.47 8.09 -2.57
N TYR A 7 -10.37 7.32 -3.65
CA TYR A 7 -9.98 5.90 -3.62
C TYR A 7 -8.58 5.68 -4.18
N LEU A 8 -7.58 6.13 -3.43
CA LEU A 8 -6.18 5.87 -3.74
C LEU A 8 -5.77 4.50 -3.21
N THR A 9 -5.70 3.53 -4.12
CA THR A 9 -5.25 2.17 -3.80
C THR A 9 -3.77 2.14 -3.42
N LYS A 10 -2.97 3.16 -3.70
CA LYS A 10 -1.55 3.28 -3.35
C LYS A 10 -1.21 4.73 -3.04
N PRO A 11 -0.18 4.99 -2.22
CA PRO A 11 0.37 6.34 -2.10
C PRO A 11 1.08 6.75 -3.40
N ASP A 12 1.20 8.04 -3.63
CA ASP A 12 1.96 8.61 -4.76
C ASP A 12 3.47 8.53 -4.52
N GLY A 13 3.89 8.38 -3.27
CA GLY A 13 5.28 8.17 -2.89
C GLY A 13 5.46 7.91 -1.40
N TYR A 14 6.69 7.61 -1.01
CA TYR A 14 7.10 7.57 0.39
C TYR A 14 8.01 8.75 0.68
N VAL A 15 7.93 9.26 1.90
CA VAL A 15 8.68 10.45 2.29
C VAL A 15 9.34 10.26 3.64
N ARG A 16 10.49 10.92 3.82
CA ARG A 16 11.16 11.13 5.09
C ARG A 16 11.06 12.61 5.47
N PHE A 17 10.78 12.90 6.72
CA PHE A 17 10.61 14.26 7.22
C PHE A 17 10.96 14.33 8.70
N GLU A 18 11.14 15.55 9.22
CA GLU A 18 11.42 15.77 10.63
C GLU A 18 10.21 16.37 11.34
N GLN A 19 9.87 15.82 12.51
CA GLN A 19 8.88 16.42 13.40
C GLN A 19 9.43 16.43 14.82
N SER A 20 9.46 17.60 15.44
CA SER A 20 9.91 17.77 16.83
C SER A 20 11.30 17.16 17.10
N GLY A 21 12.25 17.33 16.16
CA GLY A 21 13.62 16.80 16.29
C GLY A 21 13.77 15.30 15.98
N LYS A 22 12.71 14.64 15.47
CA LYS A 22 12.74 13.21 15.15
C LYS A 22 12.50 12.99 13.67
N SER A 23 13.40 12.22 13.05
CA SER A 23 13.19 11.70 11.70
C SER A 23 12.03 10.71 11.71
N MET A 24 11.10 10.89 10.78
CA MET A 24 9.91 10.07 10.59
C MET A 24 9.71 9.77 9.12
N GLU A 25 8.93 8.73 8.84
CA GLU A 25 8.57 8.33 7.49
C GLU A 25 7.05 8.22 7.35
N GLY A 26 6.57 8.37 6.12
CA GLY A 26 5.14 8.30 5.83
C GLY A 26 4.82 8.15 4.36
N GLU A 27 3.53 8.06 4.10
CA GLU A 27 2.95 8.00 2.76
C GLU A 27 2.59 9.39 2.28
N PHE A 28 3.01 9.74 1.07
CA PHE A 28 2.61 10.96 0.40
C PHE A 28 1.43 10.72 -0.54
N TYR A 29 0.44 11.61 -0.45
CA TYR A 29 -0.73 11.65 -1.30
C TYR A 29 -0.81 13.03 -1.94
N ARG A 30 -0.70 13.09 -3.27
CA ARG A 30 -0.70 14.35 -4.01
C ARG A 30 -2.07 15.01 -3.93
N TYR A 31 -2.07 16.32 -3.78
CA TYR A 31 -3.28 17.12 -3.97
C TYR A 31 -3.48 17.37 -5.46
N GLU A 32 -4.54 16.80 -6.04
CA GLU A 32 -4.94 17.11 -7.41
C GLU A 32 -6.19 18.00 -7.39
N SER A 33 -6.00 19.30 -7.70
CA SER A 33 -7.11 20.19 -8.03
C SER A 33 -7.37 20.16 -9.53
N PHE A 34 -8.61 19.86 -9.92
CA PHE A 34 -9.13 19.82 -11.29
C PHE A 34 -8.39 20.74 -12.30
N GLY A 35 -7.52 20.15 -13.11
CA GLY A 35 -7.01 20.77 -14.35
C GLY A 35 -5.98 21.88 -14.18
N GLN A 36 -5.41 22.09 -12.99
CA GLN A 36 -4.22 22.93 -12.82
C GLN A 36 -3.02 22.03 -12.54
N ASP A 37 -1.88 22.33 -13.19
CA ASP A 37 -0.57 21.79 -12.82
C ASP A 37 -0.25 22.24 -11.39
N SER A 38 -0.80 21.54 -10.40
CA SER A 38 -0.42 21.68 -9.01
C SER A 38 0.99 21.14 -8.84
N ASP A 39 1.82 21.88 -8.11
CA ASP A 39 3.19 21.48 -7.80
C ASP A 39 3.21 20.02 -7.29
N PRO A 40 4.07 19.14 -7.83
CA PRO A 40 4.10 17.71 -7.48
C PRO A 40 4.39 17.44 -6.00
N THR A 41 4.87 18.44 -5.26
CA THR A 41 5.15 18.39 -3.82
C THR A 41 3.96 18.79 -2.95
N TRP A 42 2.88 19.33 -3.53
CA TRP A 42 1.69 19.73 -2.81
C TRP A 42 0.79 18.53 -2.53
N GLY A 43 0.46 18.30 -1.26
CA GLY A 43 -0.28 17.13 -0.86
C GLY A 43 -0.33 16.94 0.65
N TYR A 44 -0.53 15.68 1.03
CA TYR A 44 -0.72 15.24 2.40
C TYR A 44 0.26 14.12 2.72
N ILE A 45 0.89 14.22 3.90
CA ILE A 45 1.83 13.20 4.39
C ILE A 45 1.19 12.49 5.57
N ARG A 46 0.90 11.21 5.40
CA ARG A 46 0.31 10.36 6.42
C ARG A 46 1.41 9.57 7.14
N PRO A 47 1.74 9.89 8.41
CA PRO A 47 2.85 9.26 9.11
C PRO A 47 2.56 7.79 9.42
N PHE A 48 3.57 6.92 9.32
CA PHE A 48 3.39 5.51 9.71
C PHE A 48 3.10 5.36 11.22
N ASN A 49 3.64 6.27 12.03
CA ASN A 49 3.46 6.26 13.47
C ASN A 49 1.98 6.48 13.85
N ARG A 50 1.35 5.44 14.40
CA ARG A 50 -0.06 5.45 14.84
C ARG A 50 -0.36 6.50 15.90
N VAL A 51 0.58 6.77 16.82
CA VAL A 51 0.37 7.76 17.90
C VAL A 51 0.28 9.16 17.31
N ILE A 52 1.13 9.48 16.34
CA ILE A 52 1.08 10.76 15.63
C ILE A 52 -0.21 10.89 14.84
N ARG A 53 -0.64 9.84 14.13
CA ARG A 53 -1.94 9.84 13.43
C ARG A 53 -3.11 10.10 14.40
N GLN A 54 -3.11 9.44 15.57
CA GLN A 54 -4.14 9.69 16.59
C GLN A 54 -4.11 11.14 17.07
N GLN A 55 -2.93 11.72 17.32
CA GLN A 55 -2.81 13.11 17.73
C GLN A 55 -3.37 14.08 16.68
N LEU A 56 -3.14 13.81 15.39
CA LEU A 56 -3.71 14.62 14.29
C LEU A 56 -5.25 14.56 14.27
N ILE A 57 -5.82 13.37 14.52
CA ILE A 57 -7.27 13.19 14.68
C ILE A 57 -7.78 13.95 15.90
N ASP A 58 -7.10 13.85 17.04
CA ASP A 58 -7.50 14.53 18.27
C ASP A 58 -7.49 16.06 18.08
N ASN A 59 -6.49 16.60 17.38
CA ASN A 59 -6.44 18.02 17.01
C ASN A 59 -7.63 18.42 16.14
N LEU A 60 -8.00 17.59 15.16
CA LEU A 60 -9.17 17.80 14.33
C LEU A 60 -10.46 17.83 15.16
N GLN A 61 -10.66 16.85 16.03
CA GLN A 61 -11.84 16.75 16.87
C GLN A 61 -11.94 17.94 17.84
N ALA A 62 -10.81 18.36 18.42
CA ALA A 62 -10.75 19.53 19.29
C ALA A 62 -11.09 20.84 18.56
N GLN A 63 -10.61 21.00 17.32
CA GLN A 63 -10.77 22.24 16.56
C GLN A 63 -12.18 22.39 15.95
N HIS A 64 -12.82 21.29 15.55
CA HIS A 64 -14.12 21.33 14.86
C HIS A 64 -15.30 20.90 15.73
N GLY A 65 -15.07 20.22 16.86
CA GLY A 65 -16.16 19.68 17.69
C GLY A 65 -16.99 18.61 16.99
N ILE A 66 -16.44 17.98 15.94
CA ILE A 66 -17.09 16.95 15.13
C ILE A 66 -16.37 15.62 15.38
N ASP A 67 -17.11 14.53 15.51
CA ASP A 67 -16.52 13.19 15.66
C ASP A 67 -15.92 12.67 14.35
N LEU A 68 -14.98 11.71 14.46
CA LEU A 68 -14.26 11.17 13.31
C LEU A 68 -15.19 10.48 12.30
N GLN A 69 -16.30 9.89 12.76
CA GLN A 69 -17.26 9.20 11.90
C GLN A 69 -17.97 10.21 10.99
N THR A 70 -18.39 11.34 11.55
CA THR A 70 -19.03 12.42 10.81
C THR A 70 -18.06 13.03 9.81
N PHE A 71 -16.80 13.25 10.20
CA PHE A 71 -15.79 13.80 9.29
C PHE A 71 -15.44 12.84 8.14
N THR A 72 -15.22 11.55 8.44
CA THR A 72 -14.95 10.54 7.39
C THR A 72 -16.11 10.37 6.42
N SER A 73 -17.36 10.54 6.87
CA SER A 73 -18.54 10.57 6.00
C SER A 73 -18.61 11.77 5.05
N GLN A 74 -17.82 12.82 5.29
CA GLN A 74 -17.66 13.96 4.37
C GLN A 74 -16.61 13.69 3.27
N GLY A 75 -16.05 12.48 3.23
CA GLY A 75 -15.03 12.07 2.26
C GLY A 75 -13.60 12.41 2.68
N ASP A 76 -13.42 13.03 3.84
CA ASP A 76 -12.11 13.45 4.34
C ASP A 76 -11.37 12.28 5.03
N LEU A 77 -10.83 11.38 4.22
CA LEU A 77 -10.21 10.12 4.66
C LEU A 77 -8.71 10.23 4.94
N ILE A 78 -8.00 11.08 4.21
CA ILE A 78 -6.55 11.29 4.33
C ILE A 78 -6.27 12.53 5.19
N THR A 79 -7.00 13.61 4.92
CA THR A 79 -6.81 14.93 5.55
C THR A 79 -6.98 14.90 7.07
N CYS A 80 -7.77 13.95 7.60
CA CYS A 80 -8.06 13.84 9.02
C CYS A 80 -6.88 13.38 9.89
N ASP A 81 -5.89 12.72 9.31
CA ASP A 81 -4.77 12.14 10.05
C ASP A 81 -3.44 12.24 9.31
N ALA A 82 -3.30 13.31 8.52
CA ALA A 82 -2.11 13.64 7.76
C ALA A 82 -1.62 15.07 8.04
N PHE A 83 -0.33 15.26 7.85
CA PHE A 83 0.27 16.59 7.69
C PHE A 83 -0.03 17.14 6.30
N VAL A 84 0.10 18.45 6.15
CA VAL A 84 -0.05 19.14 4.87
C VAL A 84 1.29 19.72 4.42
N THR A 85 1.59 19.69 3.12
CA THR A 85 2.91 20.15 2.62
C THR A 85 2.91 21.60 2.13
N HIS A 86 1.74 22.25 2.06
CA HIS A 86 1.62 23.63 1.61
C HIS A 86 0.59 24.41 2.43
N LYS A 87 0.87 25.69 2.68
CA LYS A 87 -0.01 26.58 3.49
C LYS A 87 -1.37 26.82 2.84
N ASP A 88 -1.43 26.86 1.51
CA ASP A 88 -2.70 27.08 0.80
C ASP A 88 -3.65 25.89 0.90
N LEU A 89 -3.12 24.69 1.24
CA LEU A 89 -3.91 23.50 1.51
C LEU A 89 -4.27 23.37 3.00
N GLN A 90 -3.68 24.18 3.87
CA GLN A 90 -3.77 24.03 5.31
C GLN A 90 -5.16 24.35 5.85
N ALA A 91 -5.83 23.35 6.40
CA ALA A 91 -6.97 23.56 7.28
C ALA A 91 -6.51 23.96 8.70
N ARG A 92 -7.38 24.62 9.49
CA ARG A 92 -7.06 25.16 10.83
C ARG A 92 -6.45 24.16 11.83
N HIS A 93 -6.74 22.88 11.67
CA HIS A 93 -6.27 21.80 12.56
C HIS A 93 -4.99 21.13 12.05
N GLN A 94 -4.60 21.37 10.79
CA GLN A 94 -3.49 20.71 10.15
C GLN A 94 -2.19 21.44 10.44
N VAL A 95 -1.13 20.64 10.59
CA VAL A 95 0.24 21.11 10.77
C VAL A 95 0.94 21.04 9.42
N VAL A 96 1.57 22.14 9.03
CA VAL A 96 2.35 22.23 7.78
C VAL A 96 3.73 21.64 8.01
N LEU A 97 4.18 20.76 7.10
CA LEU A 97 5.55 20.30 7.03
C LEU A 97 6.31 21.14 6.00
N ASP A 98 7.29 21.91 6.48
CA ASP A 98 8.08 22.81 5.65
C ASP A 98 9.17 22.09 4.84
N ALA A 99 9.56 20.88 5.26
CA ALA A 99 10.61 20.10 4.61
C ALA A 99 10.33 18.59 4.70
N PHE A 100 10.52 17.91 3.57
CA PHE A 100 10.47 16.46 3.42
C PHE A 100 11.24 16.05 2.18
N GLU A 101 11.62 14.78 2.12
CA GLU A 101 12.35 14.17 1.02
C GLU A 101 11.58 12.95 0.52
N PHE A 102 11.41 12.80 -0.79
CA PHE A 102 10.89 11.58 -1.38
C PHE A 102 11.95 10.49 -1.35
N ILE A 103 11.56 9.30 -0.92
CA ILE A 103 12.43 8.13 -0.81
C ILE A 103 11.80 6.92 -1.48
N ASP A 104 12.63 6.00 -1.97
CA ASP A 104 12.13 4.74 -2.51
C ASP A 104 11.62 3.82 -1.39
N GLN A 105 10.70 2.91 -1.73
CA GLN A 105 10.17 1.93 -0.78
C GLN A 105 11.29 1.08 -0.14
N SER A 106 12.38 0.80 -0.87
CA SER A 106 13.54 0.06 -0.38
C SER A 106 14.38 0.81 0.66
N GLU A 107 14.18 2.12 0.78
CA GLU A 107 14.90 2.98 1.73
C GLU A 107 14.14 3.21 3.02
N LEU A 108 12.91 2.67 3.13
CA LEU A 108 12.11 2.73 4.34
C LEU A 108 12.82 1.99 5.47
N THR A 109 13.00 2.69 6.57
CA THR A 109 13.56 2.13 7.81
C THR A 109 12.47 1.71 8.79
N THR A 110 11.25 2.21 8.60
CA THR A 110 10.07 1.85 9.40
C THR A 110 9.73 0.37 9.24
N GLU A 111 9.41 -0.29 10.35
CA GLU A 111 9.01 -1.69 10.36
C GLU A 111 7.80 -1.94 9.44
N GLN A 112 7.88 -3.00 8.65
CA GLN A 112 6.85 -3.37 7.68
C GLN A 112 5.46 -3.55 8.32
N GLU A 113 5.39 -3.98 9.59
CA GLU A 113 4.14 -4.10 10.35
C GLU A 113 3.49 -2.73 10.59
N LEU A 114 4.27 -1.69 10.92
CA LEU A 114 3.75 -0.33 11.11
C LEU A 114 3.26 0.27 9.80
N ILE A 115 4.00 0.04 8.71
CA ILE A 115 3.58 0.42 7.36
C ILE A 115 2.25 -0.27 7.00
N ALA A 116 2.16 -1.59 7.23
CA ALA A 116 0.95 -2.36 6.98
C ALA A 116 -0.24 -1.84 7.80
N HIS A 117 -0.05 -1.56 9.09
CA HIS A 117 -1.11 -0.96 9.93
C HIS A 117 -1.58 0.40 9.40
N CYS A 118 -0.67 1.24 8.90
CA CYS A 118 -1.01 2.50 8.27
C CYS A 118 -1.88 2.30 7.03
N ARG A 119 -1.45 1.44 6.11
CA ARG A 119 -2.13 1.13 4.84
C ARG A 119 -3.50 0.50 5.05
N VAL A 120 -3.56 -0.55 5.88
CA VAL A 120 -4.79 -1.32 6.16
C VAL A 120 -5.86 -0.41 6.75
N ASP A 121 -5.48 0.49 7.64
CA ASP A 121 -6.40 1.43 8.26
C ASP A 121 -7.04 2.38 7.24
N LEU A 122 -6.25 2.97 6.32
CA LEU A 122 -6.81 3.83 5.27
C LEU A 122 -7.69 3.05 4.29
N LEU A 123 -7.22 1.90 3.80
CA LEU A 123 -7.96 1.06 2.84
C LEU A 123 -9.31 0.61 3.43
N ARG A 124 -9.35 0.29 4.73
CA ARG A 124 -10.58 -0.07 5.41
C ARG A 124 -11.56 1.09 5.49
N ARG A 125 -11.08 2.30 5.82
CA ARG A 125 -11.92 3.51 5.86
C ARG A 125 -12.45 3.86 4.46
N GLN A 126 -11.60 3.80 3.44
CA GLN A 126 -11.99 3.97 2.03
C GLN A 126 -13.05 2.95 1.59
N TYR A 127 -12.89 1.67 1.94
CA TYR A 127 -13.87 0.65 1.59
C TYR A 127 -15.23 0.88 2.26
N ILE A 128 -15.25 1.26 3.55
CA ILE A 128 -16.50 1.52 4.29
C ILE A 128 -17.24 2.72 3.67
N VAL A 129 -16.53 3.83 3.44
CA VAL A 129 -17.12 5.02 2.82
C VAL A 129 -17.59 4.72 1.40
N GLY A 130 -16.77 4.05 0.59
CA GLY A 130 -17.16 3.68 -0.78
C GLY A 130 -18.37 2.77 -0.83
N ARG A 131 -18.49 1.82 0.10
CA ARG A 131 -19.71 1.00 0.21
C ARG A 131 -20.93 1.86 0.57
N GLN A 132 -20.80 2.80 1.49
CA GLN A 132 -21.90 3.69 1.89
C GLN A 132 -22.36 4.60 0.73
N LEU A 133 -21.42 5.04 -0.10
CA LEU A 133 -21.68 5.87 -1.28
C LEU A 133 -22.12 5.06 -2.52
N ASN A 134 -22.28 3.74 -2.41
CA ASN A 134 -22.61 2.83 -3.52
C ASN A 134 -21.64 2.95 -4.71
N GLU A 135 -20.34 3.06 -4.43
CA GLU A 135 -19.31 3.08 -5.47
C GLU A 135 -19.35 1.83 -6.36
N PRO A 136 -18.82 1.92 -7.59
CA PRO A 136 -18.70 0.78 -8.48
C PRO A 136 -18.01 -0.40 -7.79
N LYS A 137 -18.54 -1.60 -8.02
CA LYS A 137 -18.00 -2.84 -7.46
C LYS A 137 -16.51 -3.01 -7.77
N GLU A 138 -16.09 -2.62 -8.98
CA GLU A 138 -14.69 -2.67 -9.40
C GLU A 138 -13.77 -1.84 -8.49
N THR A 139 -14.19 -0.62 -8.11
CA THR A 139 -13.46 0.22 -7.16
C THR A 139 -13.30 -0.46 -5.80
N LEU A 140 -14.39 -1.05 -5.30
CA LEU A 140 -14.40 -1.76 -4.01
C LEU A 140 -13.55 -3.04 -4.05
N ASP A 141 -13.59 -3.78 -5.15
CA ASP A 141 -12.78 -4.99 -5.37
C ASP A 141 -11.29 -4.64 -5.44
N ASN A 142 -10.93 -3.51 -6.07
CA ASN A 142 -9.55 -3.01 -6.12
C ASN A 142 -9.02 -2.62 -4.73
N LEU A 143 -9.82 -1.91 -3.91
CA LEU A 143 -9.47 -1.59 -2.52
C LEU A 143 -9.28 -2.86 -1.69
N ASN A 144 -10.18 -3.83 -1.83
CA ASN A 144 -10.11 -5.09 -1.11
C ASN A 144 -8.89 -5.93 -1.53
N ALA A 145 -8.57 -5.96 -2.82
CA ALA A 145 -7.39 -6.66 -3.33
C ALA A 145 -6.09 -6.07 -2.76
N GLU A 146 -6.00 -4.73 -2.67
CA GLU A 146 -4.86 -4.10 -2.01
C GLU A 146 -4.84 -4.39 -0.51
N PHE A 147 -5.98 -4.28 0.19
CA PHE A 147 -6.09 -4.58 1.61
C PHE A 147 -5.57 -5.99 1.93
N LEU A 148 -5.92 -6.98 1.12
CA LEU A 148 -5.48 -8.36 1.31
C LEU A 148 -3.96 -8.51 1.19
N LYS A 149 -3.26 -7.69 0.39
CA LYS A 149 -1.79 -7.73 0.32
C LYS A 149 -1.12 -7.30 1.63
N TRP A 150 -1.75 -6.37 2.35
CA TRP A 150 -1.19 -5.78 3.57
C TRP A 150 -1.64 -6.51 4.85
N VAL A 151 -2.82 -7.16 4.83
CA VAL A 151 -3.31 -7.98 5.97
C VAL A 151 -2.79 -9.41 5.92
N THR A 152 -2.56 -9.97 4.74
CA THR A 152 -1.96 -11.30 4.65
C THR A 152 -0.49 -11.15 5.04
N PRO A 153 -0.03 -11.79 6.13
CA PRO A 153 1.38 -11.74 6.47
C PRO A 153 2.17 -12.23 5.27
N PHE A 154 3.40 -11.77 5.12
CA PHE A 154 4.40 -12.25 4.17
C PHE A 154 4.74 -13.72 4.45
N TYR A 155 3.76 -14.62 4.42
CA TYR A 155 3.97 -16.03 4.25
C TYR A 155 4.33 -16.19 2.78
N THR A 156 5.58 -15.88 2.44
CA THR A 156 6.25 -16.72 1.45
C THR A 156 6.21 -18.11 2.06
N PRO A 157 5.40 -19.06 1.55
CA PRO A 157 5.57 -20.44 1.97
C PRO A 157 7.06 -20.74 1.82
N LEU A 158 7.67 -21.32 2.84
CA LEU A 158 8.95 -22.02 2.70
C LEU A 158 8.70 -23.14 1.70
N ARG A 159 8.72 -22.80 0.41
CA ARG A 159 8.56 -23.73 -0.67
C ARG A 159 9.93 -24.37 -0.77
N TYR A 160 10.14 -25.43 -0.01
CA TYR A 160 11.13 -26.42 -0.39
C TYR A 160 10.84 -26.74 -1.85
N GLU A 161 11.76 -26.41 -2.76
CA GLU A 161 11.69 -26.90 -4.13
C GLU A 161 11.56 -28.42 -4.03
N ARG A 162 10.34 -28.94 -4.24
CA ARG A 162 10.11 -30.38 -4.22
C ARG A 162 10.78 -30.96 -5.46
N LYS A 163 12.05 -31.37 -5.32
CA LYS A 163 12.84 -32.14 -6.31
C LYS A 163 12.24 -33.52 -6.67
N TRP A 164 11.04 -33.85 -6.17
CA TRP A 164 10.38 -35.13 -6.43
C TRP A 164 9.98 -35.28 -7.91
N LEU A 165 9.62 -34.19 -8.58
CA LEU A 165 9.19 -34.23 -9.99
C LEU A 165 10.35 -34.41 -10.98
N THR A 166 11.57 -33.99 -10.64
CA THR A 166 12.73 -34.15 -11.52
C THR A 166 13.33 -35.56 -11.42
N ARG A 167 13.36 -36.16 -10.23
CA ARG A 167 13.98 -37.49 -10.02
C ARG A 167 13.26 -38.63 -10.75
N HIS A 168 11.91 -38.58 -10.81
CA HIS A 168 11.13 -39.60 -11.51
C HIS A 168 11.20 -39.46 -13.03
N ARG A 169 11.34 -38.22 -13.52
CA ARG A 169 11.43 -37.91 -14.95
C ARG A 169 12.78 -38.33 -15.53
N GLU A 170 13.87 -38.10 -14.80
CA GLU A 170 15.21 -38.59 -15.16
C GLU A 170 15.28 -40.13 -15.22
N GLY A 171 14.63 -40.82 -14.27
CA GLY A 171 14.57 -42.29 -14.26
C GLY A 171 13.86 -42.84 -15.51
N LEU A 172 12.73 -42.25 -15.90
CA LEU A 172 11.98 -42.63 -17.10
C LEU A 172 12.79 -42.36 -18.38
N PHE A 173 13.49 -41.22 -18.47
CA PHE A 173 14.35 -40.92 -19.63
C PHE A 173 15.51 -41.92 -19.76
N ARG A 174 16.15 -42.29 -18.65
CA ARG A 174 17.22 -43.31 -18.68
C ARG A 174 16.71 -44.66 -19.16
N LEU A 175 15.53 -45.08 -18.71
CA LEU A 175 14.91 -46.34 -19.13
C LEU A 175 14.57 -46.34 -20.63
N ALA A 176 14.00 -45.23 -21.13
CA ALA A 176 13.73 -45.07 -22.56
C ALA A 176 15.01 -45.14 -23.41
N ILE A 177 16.10 -44.51 -22.97
CA ILE A 177 17.40 -44.57 -23.68
C ILE A 177 17.93 -46.01 -23.72
N VAL A 178 17.87 -46.74 -22.61
CA VAL A 178 18.34 -48.14 -22.56
C VAL A 178 17.53 -49.03 -23.50
N VAL A 179 16.20 -48.89 -23.50
CA VAL A 179 15.32 -49.66 -24.41
C VAL A 179 15.65 -49.34 -25.87
N THR A 180 15.81 -48.06 -26.21
CA THR A 180 16.12 -47.65 -27.59
C THR A 180 17.48 -48.19 -28.04
N ALA A 181 18.50 -48.11 -27.19
CA ALA A 181 19.82 -48.66 -27.47
C ALA A 181 19.79 -50.19 -27.63
N ALA A 182 19.03 -50.90 -26.81
CA ALA A 182 18.87 -52.35 -26.92
C ALA A 182 18.18 -52.75 -28.24
N VAL A 183 17.14 -52.03 -28.65
CA VAL A 183 16.46 -52.25 -29.93
C VAL A 183 17.41 -52.00 -31.11
N LEU A 184 18.14 -50.88 -31.09
CA LEU A 184 19.12 -50.58 -32.14
C LEU A 184 20.24 -51.62 -32.21
N ALA A 185 20.74 -52.08 -31.07
CA ALA A 185 21.74 -53.15 -31.02
C ALA A 185 21.18 -54.47 -31.58
N TYR A 186 19.93 -54.82 -31.24
CA TYR A 186 19.29 -56.01 -31.80
C TYR A 186 19.20 -55.96 -33.32
N PHE A 187 18.81 -54.83 -33.91
CA PHE A 187 18.76 -54.67 -35.37
C PHE A 187 20.14 -54.58 -36.04
N HIS A 188 21.19 -54.18 -35.32
CA HIS A 188 22.53 -54.06 -35.89
C HIS A 188 23.34 -55.37 -35.78
N PHE A 189 23.00 -56.25 -34.83
CA PHE A 189 23.67 -57.54 -34.60
C PHE A 189 22.81 -58.76 -34.97
N SER A 190 21.59 -58.56 -35.49
CA SER A 190 20.79 -59.58 -36.20
C SER A 190 21.00 -59.46 -37.70
#